data_AF-A0A1H6IKI3-F1
#
_entry.id   AF-A0A1H6IKI3-F1
#
_cell.length_a   1.000
_cell.length_b   1.000
_cell.length_c   1.000
_cell.angle_alpha   90.00
_cell.angle_beta   90.00
_cell.angle_gamma   90.00
#
_symmetry.space_group_name_H-M   'P 1'
#
loop_
_entity.id
_entity.type
_entity.pdbx_description
1 polymer ?
#
loop_
_entity_poly.entity_id
_entity_poly.type
_entity_poly.pdbx_seq_one_letter_code
_entity_poly.pdbx_strand_id
1 'polypeptide(L)'
;MLREAIATPGRGPDVVATVLAGTALLVLGRIAALAWFVGVAVDPRVVALLPIAGAPLFILRGYDVAVVRAGIEGDPGAPAFRNLPSLYVDGVKSIVLSIGYALPVALVPVIGIAAVTVQSARESGVPVGDALVWPRFAGSGVFGGGAEVTPIGIVPGLIEGLWSLAVAILSLVPDPGSASVITIAIGVVTIATTCSAAAGAIYLQPAGIACFAATGRLRDGLRPRRILRVAGSGEYVVGWLLEAVVGIVGTAAAIALSPFLVGIAGLFVVRVVTRSLYGRGAAPALRPDGGGSGGGSGGVDNGDGGDDHDGDDGGDGDDGGNDADRNDDDRPPADDRVAIEPDDRAELPVGRETDPAIQVGRRVGPVDAGGSDDESADGSSGESADESADGFVWGAGGTTDREAKR
;
A
#
# COMPACT_ATOMS: atom_id res chain seq x y z
N MET A 1 9.75 -10.24 14.55
CA MET A 1 9.62 -9.96 13.09
C MET A 1 9.40 -11.20 12.22
N LEU A 2 10.41 -12.01 11.88
CA LEU A 2 10.23 -13.13 10.94
C LEU A 2 9.24 -14.20 11.43
N ARG A 3 9.40 -14.66 12.68
CA ARG A 3 8.50 -15.66 13.30
C ARG A 3 7.04 -15.21 13.30
N GLU A 4 6.78 -13.94 13.62
CA GLU A 4 5.43 -13.37 13.59
C GLU A 4 4.90 -13.22 12.17
N ALA A 5 5.76 -12.91 11.19
CA ALA A 5 5.34 -12.75 9.80
C ALA A 5 4.93 -14.08 9.18
N ILE A 6 5.67 -15.15 9.50
CA ILE A 6 5.33 -16.51 9.05
C ILE A 6 4.05 -17.02 9.72
N ALA A 7 3.76 -16.61 10.96
CA ALA A 7 2.52 -16.98 11.65
C ALA A 7 1.28 -16.19 11.18
N THR A 8 1.47 -15.09 10.44
CA THR A 8 0.38 -14.17 10.04
C THR A 8 -0.71 -14.84 9.17
N PRO A 9 -0.37 -15.66 8.15
CA PRO A 9 -1.38 -16.32 7.35
C PRO A 9 -2.24 -17.31 8.15
N GLY A 10 -1.76 -17.84 9.28
CA GLY A 10 -2.42 -18.93 10.03
C GLY A 10 -3.37 -18.49 11.15
N ARG A 11 -3.47 -17.20 11.47
CA ARG A 11 -4.16 -16.71 12.69
C ARG A 11 -5.55 -16.08 12.47
N GLY A 12 -6.08 -16.09 11.24
CA GLY A 12 -7.41 -15.55 10.96
C GLY A 12 -8.52 -16.61 11.05
N PRO A 13 -9.77 -16.26 11.41
CA PRO A 13 -10.90 -17.18 11.28
C PRO A 13 -11.16 -17.60 9.81
N ASP A 14 -10.70 -16.78 8.86
CA ASP A 14 -10.98 -16.92 7.42
C ASP A 14 -9.72 -17.31 6.58
N VAL A 15 -8.69 -17.96 7.16
CA VAL A 15 -7.42 -18.25 6.44
C VAL A 15 -7.66 -18.95 5.10
N VAL A 16 -8.44 -20.03 5.12
CA VAL A 16 -8.67 -20.86 3.94
C VAL A 16 -9.40 -20.05 2.87
N ALA A 17 -10.42 -19.27 3.26
CA ALA A 17 -11.16 -18.42 2.34
C ALA A 17 -10.26 -17.34 1.72
N THR A 18 -9.41 -16.69 2.53
CA THR A 18 -8.46 -15.67 2.06
C THR A 18 -7.40 -16.25 1.12
N VAL A 19 -6.83 -17.41 1.43
CA VAL A 19 -5.85 -18.07 0.55
C VAL A 19 -6.50 -18.53 -0.75
N LEU A 20 -7.70 -19.12 -0.70
CA LEU A 20 -8.44 -19.55 -1.90
C LEU A 20 -8.83 -18.36 -2.76
N ALA A 21 -9.44 -17.32 -2.19
CA ALA A 21 -9.82 -16.11 -2.90
C ALA A 21 -8.61 -15.40 -3.51
N GLY A 22 -7.52 -15.28 -2.75
CA GLY A 22 -6.26 -14.70 -3.21
C GLY A 22 -5.62 -15.47 -4.35
N THR A 23 -5.60 -16.80 -4.26
CA THR A 23 -5.09 -17.68 -5.33
C THR A 23 -5.95 -17.58 -6.58
N ALA A 24 -7.28 -17.62 -6.44
CA ALA A 24 -8.22 -17.44 -7.54
C ALA A 24 -8.05 -16.08 -8.23
N LEU A 25 -7.93 -14.99 -7.47
CA LEU A 25 -7.66 -13.66 -7.99
C LEU A 25 -6.32 -13.56 -8.73
N LEU A 26 -5.29 -14.24 -8.23
CA LEU A 26 -3.97 -14.29 -8.87
C LEU A 26 -4.05 -14.99 -10.22
N VAL A 27 -4.68 -16.17 -10.27
CA VAL A 27 -4.89 -16.92 -11.53
C VAL A 27 -5.73 -16.11 -12.51
N LEU A 28 -6.87 -15.59 -12.04
CA LEU A 28 -7.80 -14.81 -12.86
C LEU A 28 -7.12 -13.54 -13.40
N GLY A 29 -6.36 -12.83 -12.58
CA GLY A 29 -5.62 -11.64 -13.00
C GLY A 29 -4.55 -11.95 -14.06
N ARG A 30 -3.88 -13.10 -13.96
CA ARG A 30 -2.92 -13.55 -14.98
C ARG A 30 -3.59 -13.91 -16.30
N ILE A 31 -4.70 -14.66 -16.24
CA ILE A 31 -5.46 -15.03 -17.44
C ILE A 31 -6.04 -13.78 -18.10
N ALA A 32 -6.63 -12.88 -17.32
CA ALA A 32 -7.21 -11.63 -17.83
C ALA A 32 -6.14 -10.72 -18.45
N ALA A 33 -4.95 -10.62 -17.84
CA ALA A 33 -3.83 -9.87 -18.41
C ALA A 33 -3.34 -10.46 -19.75
N LEU A 34 -3.20 -11.79 -19.82
CA LEU A 34 -2.81 -12.47 -21.07
C LEU A 34 -3.86 -12.30 -22.16
N ALA A 35 -5.14 -12.51 -21.83
CA ALA A 35 -6.25 -12.33 -22.76
C ALA A 35 -6.34 -10.88 -23.26
N TRP A 36 -6.18 -9.92 -22.37
CA TRP A 36 -6.12 -8.50 -22.75
C TRP A 36 -4.94 -8.19 -23.67
N PHE A 37 -3.75 -8.73 -23.37
CA PHE A 37 -2.56 -8.54 -24.21
C PHE A 37 -2.75 -9.10 -25.62
N VAL A 38 -3.26 -10.33 -25.74
CA VAL A 38 -3.61 -10.94 -27.03
C VAL A 38 -4.66 -10.08 -27.75
N GLY A 39 -5.66 -9.58 -27.01
CA GLY A 39 -6.68 -8.68 -27.55
C GLY A 39 -6.12 -7.39 -28.11
N VAL A 40 -5.18 -6.73 -27.41
CA VAL A 40 -4.52 -5.50 -27.89
C VAL A 40 -3.66 -5.74 -29.13
N ALA A 41 -3.00 -6.89 -29.20
CA ALA A 41 -2.21 -7.27 -30.37
C ALA A 41 -3.08 -7.50 -31.62
N VAL A 42 -4.31 -8.01 -31.44
CA VAL A 42 -5.26 -8.23 -32.52
C VAL A 42 -6.03 -6.95 -32.89
N ASP A 43 -6.49 -6.19 -31.89
CA ASP A 43 -7.20 -4.93 -32.05
C ASP A 43 -6.72 -3.92 -30.99
N PRO A 44 -5.99 -2.86 -31.39
CA PRO A 44 -5.54 -1.81 -30.48
C PRO A 44 -6.65 -1.11 -29.68
N ARG A 45 -7.91 -1.15 -30.15
CA ARG A 45 -9.05 -0.56 -29.42
C ARG A 45 -9.37 -1.29 -28.11
N VAL A 46 -8.93 -2.54 -27.97
CA VAL A 46 -9.06 -3.34 -26.74
C VAL A 46 -8.31 -2.70 -25.56
N VAL A 47 -7.41 -1.75 -25.81
CA VAL A 47 -6.79 -0.94 -24.73
C VAL A 47 -7.84 -0.27 -23.84
N ALA A 48 -8.99 0.14 -24.38
CA ALA A 48 -10.08 0.74 -23.60
C ALA A 48 -10.68 -0.22 -22.54
N LEU A 49 -10.51 -1.54 -22.69
CA LEU A 49 -10.98 -2.55 -21.75
C LEU A 49 -10.02 -2.80 -20.57
N LEU A 50 -8.86 -2.11 -20.52
CA LEU A 50 -7.87 -2.28 -19.46
C LEU A 50 -8.43 -2.12 -18.03
N PRO A 51 -9.33 -1.15 -17.72
CA PRO A 51 -9.89 -1.03 -16.37
C PRO A 51 -10.69 -2.26 -15.93
N ILE A 52 -11.36 -2.93 -16.88
CA ILE A 52 -12.20 -4.10 -16.65
C ILE A 52 -11.33 -5.35 -16.57
N ALA A 53 -10.47 -5.58 -17.56
CA ALA A 53 -9.55 -6.73 -17.58
C ALA A 53 -8.54 -6.68 -16.42
N GLY A 54 -8.14 -5.47 -16.01
CA GLY A 54 -7.25 -5.24 -14.88
C GLY A 54 -7.92 -5.36 -13.51
N ALA A 55 -9.25 -5.47 -13.41
CA ALA A 55 -9.97 -5.47 -12.13
C ALA A 55 -9.43 -6.49 -11.10
N PRO A 56 -9.16 -7.76 -11.46
CA PRO A 56 -8.58 -8.71 -10.50
C PRO A 56 -7.20 -8.28 -10.00
N LEU A 57 -6.38 -7.67 -10.88
CA LEU A 57 -5.05 -7.15 -10.51
C LEU A 57 -5.15 -5.90 -9.62
N PHE A 58 -6.11 -5.01 -9.89
CA PHE A 58 -6.39 -3.86 -9.03
C PHE A 58 -6.79 -4.32 -7.63
N ILE A 59 -7.72 -5.28 -7.50
CA ILE A 59 -8.14 -5.82 -6.21
C ILE A 59 -6.97 -6.47 -5.47
N LEU A 60 -6.17 -7.30 -6.15
CA LEU A 60 -5.00 -7.95 -5.56
C LEU A 60 -3.96 -6.91 -5.08
N ARG A 61 -3.80 -5.82 -5.83
CA ARG A 61 -2.90 -4.72 -5.46
C ARG A 61 -3.39 -3.95 -4.23
N GLY A 62 -4.69 -3.70 -4.12
CA GLY A 62 -5.26 -3.08 -2.92
C GLY A 62 -5.17 -3.99 -1.70
N TYR A 63 -5.28 -5.31 -1.91
CA TYR A 63 -5.04 -6.29 -0.86
C TYR A 63 -3.61 -6.23 -0.33
N ASP A 64 -2.60 -6.07 -1.19
CA ASP A 64 -1.21 -5.86 -0.74
C ASP A 64 -1.10 -4.63 0.17
N VAL A 65 -1.78 -3.53 -0.18
CA VAL A 65 -1.79 -2.30 0.64
C VAL A 65 -2.43 -2.56 2.00
N ALA A 66 -3.53 -3.32 2.04
CA ALA A 66 -4.18 -3.71 3.28
C ALA A 66 -3.27 -4.60 4.15
N VAL A 67 -2.52 -5.52 3.55
CA VAL A 67 -1.53 -6.35 4.27
C VAL A 67 -0.39 -5.51 4.83
N VAL A 68 0.11 -4.55 4.06
CA VAL A 68 1.12 -3.59 4.54
C VAL A 68 0.56 -2.77 5.70
N ARG A 69 -0.69 -2.30 5.60
CA ARG A 69 -1.38 -1.54 6.67
C ARG A 69 -1.50 -2.38 7.94
N ALA A 70 -1.98 -3.62 7.85
CA ALA A 70 -2.04 -4.56 8.97
C ALA A 70 -0.65 -4.81 9.58
N GLY A 71 0.38 -4.96 8.73
CA GLY A 71 1.77 -5.07 9.18
C GLY A 71 2.27 -3.85 9.94
N ILE A 72 1.91 -2.64 9.49
CA ILE A 72 2.21 -1.40 10.21
C ILE A 72 1.46 -1.38 11.54
N GLU A 73 0.16 -1.67 11.54
CA GLU A 73 -0.73 -1.74 12.72
C GLU A 73 -0.30 -2.78 13.75
N GLY A 74 0.51 -3.77 13.35
CA GLY A 74 0.91 -4.87 14.22
C GLY A 74 -0.17 -5.94 14.34
N ASP A 75 -1.19 -5.90 13.48
CA ASP A 75 -2.25 -6.90 13.44
C ASP A 75 -1.66 -8.26 13.03
N PRO A 76 -1.86 -9.32 13.85
CA PRO A 76 -1.38 -10.66 13.53
C PRO A 76 -2.20 -11.37 12.43
N GLY A 77 -3.36 -10.87 12.05
CA GLY A 77 -4.24 -11.48 11.06
C GLY A 77 -4.03 -10.99 9.62
N ALA A 78 -4.23 -11.87 8.63
CA ALA A 78 -4.38 -11.44 7.25
C ALA A 78 -5.74 -10.74 7.05
N PRO A 79 -5.80 -9.57 6.39
CA PRO A 79 -7.07 -8.90 6.10
C PRO A 79 -8.04 -9.81 5.33
N ALA A 80 -9.34 -9.69 5.59
CA ALA A 80 -10.36 -10.45 4.86
C ALA A 80 -10.80 -9.72 3.57
N PHE A 81 -11.18 -10.47 2.53
CA PHE A 81 -11.69 -9.94 1.24
C PHE A 81 -13.15 -9.43 1.30
N ARG A 82 -13.59 -8.81 2.41
CA ARG A 82 -15.00 -8.40 2.59
C ARG A 82 -15.34 -7.10 1.86
N ASN A 83 -14.37 -6.19 1.71
CA ASN A 83 -14.58 -4.86 1.13
C ASN A 83 -13.92 -4.75 -0.25
N LEU A 84 -14.40 -5.53 -1.22
CA LEU A 84 -13.89 -5.50 -2.60
C LEU A 84 -13.82 -4.09 -3.21
N PRO A 85 -14.81 -3.19 -3.02
CA PRO A 85 -14.75 -1.84 -3.58
C PRO A 85 -13.58 -1.00 -3.03
N SER A 86 -13.30 -1.08 -1.72
CA SER A 86 -12.17 -0.35 -1.14
C SER A 86 -10.84 -0.93 -1.58
N LEU A 87 -10.74 -2.25 -1.72
CA LEU A 87 -9.55 -2.92 -2.27
C LEU A 87 -9.30 -2.49 -3.72
N TYR A 88 -10.33 -2.39 -4.56
CA TYR A 88 -10.18 -1.89 -5.92
C TYR A 88 -9.64 -0.45 -5.94
N VAL A 89 -10.24 0.45 -5.17
CA VAL A 89 -9.82 1.87 -5.09
C VAL A 89 -8.40 2.02 -4.56
N ASP A 90 -8.04 1.30 -3.50
CA ASP A 90 -6.68 1.32 -2.94
C ASP A 90 -5.66 0.71 -3.91
N GLY A 91 -6.08 -0.28 -4.70
CA GLY A 91 -5.28 -0.85 -5.78
C GLY A 91 -5.00 0.12 -6.92
N VAL A 92 -6.02 0.85 -7.39
CA VAL A 92 -5.86 1.89 -8.41
C VAL A 92 -4.92 2.99 -7.91
N LYS A 93 -5.12 3.50 -6.68
CA LYS A 93 -4.23 4.49 -6.06
C LYS A 93 -2.79 3.98 -5.98
N SER A 94 -2.60 2.73 -5.58
CA SER A 94 -1.27 2.10 -5.52
C SER A 94 -0.60 2.01 -6.90
N ILE A 95 -1.36 1.76 -7.98
CA ILE A 95 -0.80 1.76 -9.34
C ILE A 95 -0.45 3.16 -9.80
N VAL A 96 -1.30 4.15 -9.56
CA VAL A 96 -0.97 5.56 -9.84
C VAL A 96 0.31 5.97 -9.11
N LEU A 97 0.46 5.53 -7.85
CA LEU A 97 1.69 5.72 -7.08
C LEU A 97 2.89 5.07 -7.78
N SER A 98 2.80 3.79 -8.16
CA SER A 98 3.86 3.09 -8.87
C SER A 98 4.23 3.73 -10.21
N ILE A 99 3.26 4.25 -10.96
CA ILE A 99 3.50 5.02 -12.19
C ILE A 99 4.29 6.29 -11.88
N GLY A 100 3.94 7.00 -10.81
CA GLY A 100 4.68 8.18 -10.36
C GLY A 100 6.15 7.91 -10.04
N TYR A 101 6.46 6.74 -9.48
CA TYR A 101 7.85 6.31 -9.25
C TYR A 101 8.55 5.79 -10.51
N ALA A 102 7.82 5.17 -11.43
CA ALA A 102 8.38 4.65 -12.68
C ALA A 102 8.70 5.76 -13.69
N LEU A 103 7.96 6.87 -13.67
CA LEU A 103 8.12 7.99 -14.61
C LEU A 103 9.55 8.57 -14.64
N PRO A 104 10.19 8.95 -13.52
CA PRO A 104 11.56 9.45 -13.56
C PRO A 104 12.56 8.39 -14.05
N VAL A 105 12.36 7.12 -13.69
CA VAL A 105 13.22 6.01 -14.15
C VAL A 105 13.10 5.82 -15.67
N ALA A 106 11.88 5.96 -16.22
CA ALA A 106 11.64 5.85 -17.66
C ALA A 106 12.13 7.09 -18.43
N LEU A 107 12.14 8.28 -17.80
CA LEU A 107 12.55 9.52 -18.45
C LEU A 107 14.07 9.57 -18.72
N VAL A 108 14.89 9.07 -17.79
CA VAL A 108 16.36 9.06 -17.91
C VAL A 108 16.86 8.40 -19.21
N PRO A 109 16.46 7.17 -19.56
CA PRO A 109 16.93 6.53 -20.79
C PRO A 109 16.36 7.21 -22.04
N VAL A 110 15.14 7.76 -21.99
CA VAL A 110 14.58 8.53 -23.12
C VAL A 110 15.44 9.76 -23.41
N ILE A 111 15.83 10.50 -22.36
CA ILE A 111 16.72 11.65 -22.47
C ILE A 111 18.11 11.22 -22.97
N GLY A 112 18.66 10.12 -22.44
CA GLY A 112 19.97 9.64 -22.85
C GLY A 112 20.01 9.14 -24.30
N ILE A 113 18.97 8.43 -24.75
CA ILE A 113 18.81 8.06 -26.16
C ILE A 113 18.70 9.31 -27.03
N ALA A 114 17.90 10.30 -26.64
CA ALA A 114 17.82 11.56 -27.36
C ALA A 114 19.20 12.26 -27.43
N ALA A 115 19.97 12.27 -26.34
CA ALA A 115 21.32 12.83 -26.32
C ALA A 115 22.28 12.09 -27.26
N VAL A 116 22.25 10.76 -27.26
CA VAL A 116 23.05 9.93 -28.18
C VAL A 116 22.68 10.22 -29.63
N THR A 117 21.39 10.24 -29.96
CA THR A 117 20.93 10.51 -31.34
C THR A 117 21.35 11.89 -31.84
N VAL A 118 21.25 12.93 -31.00
CA VAL A 118 21.70 14.29 -31.32
C VAL A 118 23.22 14.32 -31.53
N GLN A 119 23.99 13.62 -30.71
CA GLN A 119 25.45 13.54 -30.85
C GLN A 119 25.85 12.81 -32.13
N SER A 120 25.23 11.68 -32.45
CA SER A 120 25.48 10.94 -33.70
C SER A 120 25.10 11.74 -34.94
N ALA A 121 24.01 12.52 -34.88
CA ALA A 121 23.63 13.42 -35.99
C ALA A 121 24.68 14.52 -36.23
N ARG A 122 25.25 15.08 -35.15
CA ARG A 122 26.34 16.06 -35.24
C ARG A 122 27.59 15.49 -35.88
N GLU A 123 27.94 14.25 -35.57
CA GLU A 123 29.11 13.56 -36.12
C GLU A 123 28.94 13.20 -37.60
N SER A 124 27.70 12.89 -38.02
CA SER A 124 27.37 12.53 -39.41
C SER A 124 27.02 13.73 -40.31
N GLY A 125 26.87 14.93 -39.75
CA GLY A 125 26.45 16.12 -40.49
C GLY A 125 24.97 16.10 -40.93
N VAL A 126 24.16 15.19 -40.39
CA VAL A 126 22.72 15.08 -40.69
C VAL A 126 21.96 16.16 -39.90
N PRO A 127 20.98 16.86 -40.52
CA PRO A 127 20.14 17.81 -39.79
C PRO A 127 19.42 17.15 -38.61
N VAL A 128 19.52 17.75 -37.42
CA VAL A 128 18.92 17.20 -36.18
C VAL A 128 17.41 16.99 -36.29
N GLY A 129 16.72 17.81 -37.10
CA GLY A 129 15.28 17.68 -37.36
C GLY A 129 14.90 16.34 -37.97
N ASP A 130 15.71 15.81 -38.89
CA ASP A 130 15.42 14.53 -39.56
C ASP A 130 15.77 13.34 -38.66
N ALA A 131 16.77 13.49 -37.79
CA ALA A 131 17.19 12.45 -36.85
C ALA A 131 16.18 12.21 -35.71
N LEU A 132 15.41 13.24 -35.32
CA LEU A 132 14.47 13.16 -34.19
C LEU A 132 13.09 12.64 -34.60
N VAL A 133 12.64 12.92 -35.84
CA VAL A 133 11.30 12.56 -36.32
C VAL A 133 11.19 11.08 -36.65
N TRP A 134 12.30 10.45 -37.04
CA TRP A 134 12.40 9.00 -37.20
C TRP A 134 13.75 8.54 -36.68
N PRO A 135 13.86 7.96 -35.48
CA PRO A 135 15.05 7.23 -35.10
C PRO A 135 15.21 6.05 -36.05
N ARG A 136 15.87 6.28 -37.19
CA ARG A 136 16.34 5.22 -38.07
C ARG A 136 17.48 4.55 -37.33
N PHE A 137 17.15 3.46 -36.65
CA PHE A 137 18.15 2.50 -36.22
C PHE A 137 18.81 1.93 -37.48
N ALA A 138 19.89 2.54 -37.93
CA ALA A 138 20.60 2.24 -39.17
C ALA A 138 21.34 0.87 -39.15
N GLY A 139 20.89 -0.07 -38.31
CA GLY A 139 21.55 -1.37 -38.09
C GLY A 139 20.60 -2.56 -37.99
N SER A 140 19.29 -2.43 -38.22
CA SER A 140 18.36 -3.57 -38.19
C SER A 140 18.36 -4.39 -39.49
N GLY A 141 19.54 -4.83 -39.95
CA GLY A 141 19.65 -5.97 -40.87
C GLY A 141 19.24 -7.31 -40.23
N VAL A 142 18.95 -7.33 -38.93
CA VAL A 142 18.56 -8.53 -38.17
C VAL A 142 17.05 -8.81 -38.20
N PHE A 143 16.21 -7.85 -38.62
CA PHE A 143 14.79 -8.07 -38.90
C PHE A 143 14.52 -8.03 -40.41
N GLY A 144 15.17 -8.95 -41.14
CA GLY A 144 14.85 -9.27 -42.52
C GLY A 144 13.51 -9.99 -42.64
N GLY A 145 12.42 -9.26 -42.45
CA GLY A 145 11.05 -9.75 -42.66
C GLY A 145 10.09 -8.59 -42.43
N GLY A 146 9.40 -8.16 -43.49
CA GLY A 146 8.56 -6.96 -43.53
C GLY A 146 7.38 -6.95 -42.56
N ALA A 147 7.66 -6.75 -41.28
CA ALA A 147 6.67 -6.42 -40.27
C ALA A 147 6.63 -4.89 -40.14
N GLU A 148 5.51 -4.29 -40.54
CA GLU A 148 5.20 -2.89 -40.29
C GLU A 148 5.37 -2.58 -38.80
N VAL A 149 6.26 -1.63 -38.50
CA VAL A 149 6.47 -1.15 -37.13
C VAL A 149 5.29 -0.25 -36.78
N THR A 150 4.27 -0.81 -36.14
CA THR A 150 3.18 -0.02 -35.56
C THR A 150 3.66 0.71 -34.30
N PRO A 151 3.47 2.03 -34.21
CA PRO A 151 3.85 2.80 -33.04
C PRO A 151 2.80 2.62 -31.93
N ILE A 152 3.28 2.48 -30.69
CA ILE A 152 2.55 2.71 -29.43
C ILE A 152 1.69 1.54 -28.91
N GLY A 153 2.29 0.77 -27.99
CA GLY A 153 1.62 -0.09 -27.02
C GLY A 153 2.32 0.02 -25.66
N ILE A 154 2.05 1.09 -24.91
CA ILE A 154 2.89 1.55 -23.78
C ILE A 154 2.72 0.73 -22.47
N VAL A 155 1.77 -0.20 -22.34
CA VAL A 155 1.43 -0.73 -21.00
C VAL A 155 2.03 -2.10 -20.63
N PRO A 156 2.31 -3.05 -21.54
CA PRO A 156 3.16 -4.22 -21.21
C PRO A 156 4.66 -3.92 -21.42
N GLY A 157 4.98 -2.76 -21.96
CA GLY A 157 6.33 -2.31 -22.31
C GLY A 157 7.23 -1.91 -21.14
N LEU A 158 6.87 -2.14 -19.87
CA LEU A 158 7.84 -1.84 -18.80
C LEU A 158 8.87 -2.95 -18.66
N ILE A 159 8.52 -4.23 -18.67
CA ILE A 159 9.52 -5.33 -18.57
C ILE A 159 10.08 -5.69 -19.94
N GLU A 160 9.22 -5.82 -20.96
CA GLU A 160 9.63 -6.02 -22.36
C GLU A 160 10.30 -4.77 -22.94
N GLY A 161 9.89 -3.58 -22.52
CA GLY A 161 10.60 -2.36 -22.88
C GLY A 161 11.81 -2.11 -21.99
N LEU A 162 11.89 -2.55 -20.73
CA LEU A 162 13.18 -2.57 -20.00
C LEU A 162 14.14 -3.61 -20.59
N TRP A 163 13.64 -4.74 -21.08
CA TRP A 163 14.43 -5.75 -21.78
C TRP A 163 14.84 -5.27 -23.16
N SER A 164 13.93 -4.70 -23.95
CA SER A 164 14.22 -4.09 -25.25
C SER A 164 15.07 -2.83 -25.10
N LEU A 165 14.91 -2.07 -24.02
CA LEU A 165 15.79 -0.96 -23.66
C LEU A 165 17.15 -1.49 -23.23
N ALA A 166 17.22 -2.55 -22.42
CA ALA A 166 18.48 -3.17 -22.02
C ALA A 166 19.20 -3.78 -23.23
N VAL A 167 18.48 -4.43 -24.14
CA VAL A 167 18.98 -4.96 -25.41
C VAL A 167 19.36 -3.80 -26.34
N ALA A 168 18.56 -2.73 -26.43
CA ALA A 168 18.88 -1.53 -27.20
C ALA A 168 20.14 -0.85 -26.66
N ILE A 169 20.25 -0.73 -25.34
CA ILE A 169 21.42 -0.26 -24.59
C ILE A 169 22.63 -1.16 -24.84
N LEU A 170 22.45 -2.47 -24.84
CA LEU A 170 23.50 -3.46 -25.09
C LEU A 170 23.94 -3.44 -26.56
N SER A 171 23.02 -3.18 -27.48
CA SER A 171 23.31 -2.96 -28.91
C SER A 171 23.79 -1.54 -29.22
N LEU A 172 23.71 -0.63 -28.24
CA LEU A 172 24.34 0.69 -28.28
C LEU A 172 25.84 0.58 -27.95
N VAL A 173 26.36 -0.61 -27.62
CA VAL A 173 27.80 -0.90 -27.71
C VAL A 173 28.16 -0.78 -29.19
N PRO A 174 28.75 0.34 -29.62
CA PRO A 174 29.03 0.54 -31.02
C PRO A 174 30.10 -0.46 -31.44
N ASP A 175 30.14 -0.82 -32.72
CA ASP A 175 31.38 -1.37 -33.27
C ASP A 175 32.50 -0.41 -32.88
N PRO A 176 33.50 -0.86 -32.08
CA PRO A 176 34.47 0.03 -31.45
C PRO A 176 35.31 0.81 -32.47
N GLY A 177 35.21 0.46 -33.76
CA GLY A 177 35.87 1.15 -34.87
C GLY A 177 35.19 2.42 -35.38
N SER A 178 33.94 2.74 -35.00
CA SER A 178 33.20 3.86 -35.63
C SER A 178 32.57 4.89 -34.68
N ALA A 179 32.37 4.57 -33.41
CA ALA A 179 31.81 5.55 -32.47
C ALA A 179 32.87 6.45 -31.86
N SER A 180 32.53 7.75 -31.76
CA SER A 180 33.35 8.67 -30.99
C SER A 180 33.35 8.30 -29.50
N VAL A 181 34.46 8.62 -28.83
CA VAL A 181 34.60 8.49 -27.37
C VAL A 181 33.47 9.25 -26.63
N ILE A 182 32.99 10.36 -27.20
CA ILE A 182 31.91 11.18 -26.62
C ILE A 182 30.58 10.41 -26.63
N THR A 183 30.23 9.76 -27.75
CA THR A 183 29.01 8.95 -27.85
C THR A 183 29.02 7.79 -26.85
N ILE A 184 30.17 7.10 -26.73
CA ILE A 184 30.34 6.02 -25.75
C ILE A 184 30.18 6.55 -24.32
N ALA A 185 30.79 7.69 -23.99
CA ALA A 185 30.69 8.28 -22.66
C ALA A 185 29.25 8.65 -22.29
N ILE A 186 28.47 9.24 -23.21
CA ILE A 186 27.05 9.57 -23.00
C ILE A 186 26.23 8.30 -22.76
N GLY A 187 26.49 7.24 -23.56
CA GLY A 187 25.85 5.94 -23.39
C GLY A 187 26.11 5.36 -22.00
N VAL A 188 27.38 5.29 -21.58
CA VAL A 188 27.76 4.76 -20.25
C VAL A 188 27.13 5.57 -19.11
N VAL A 189 27.16 6.90 -19.18
CA VAL A 189 26.54 7.76 -18.16
C VAL A 189 25.02 7.56 -18.11
N THR A 190 24.36 7.43 -19.26
CA THR A 190 22.93 7.15 -19.34
C THR A 190 22.58 5.82 -18.68
N ILE A 191 23.36 4.76 -18.97
CA ILE A 191 23.15 3.42 -18.40
C ILE A 191 23.36 3.47 -16.89
N ALA A 192 24.47 4.04 -16.42
CA ALA A 192 24.76 4.17 -15.00
C ALA A 192 23.67 4.96 -14.25
N THR A 193 23.20 6.07 -14.84
CA THR A 193 22.13 6.90 -14.27
C THR A 193 20.81 6.15 -14.25
N THR A 194 20.48 5.40 -15.31
CA THR A 194 19.25 4.59 -15.40
C THR A 194 19.27 3.47 -14.36
N CYS A 195 20.38 2.73 -14.24
CA CYS A 195 20.55 1.69 -13.23
C CYS A 195 20.45 2.27 -11.81
N SER A 196 21.07 3.42 -11.55
CA SER A 196 20.99 4.10 -10.26
C SER A 196 19.55 4.56 -9.94
N ALA A 197 18.86 5.16 -10.91
CA ALA A 197 17.46 5.57 -10.76
C ALA A 197 16.53 4.38 -10.54
N ALA A 198 16.73 3.28 -11.28
CA ALA A 198 15.95 2.05 -11.13
C ALA A 198 16.18 1.41 -9.76
N ALA A 199 17.43 1.29 -9.30
CA ALA A 199 17.75 0.79 -7.96
C ALA A 199 17.10 1.67 -6.87
N GLY A 200 17.18 2.99 -7.02
CA GLY A 200 16.51 3.93 -6.14
C GLY A 200 14.98 3.72 -6.11
N ALA A 201 14.35 3.56 -7.27
CA ALA A 201 12.90 3.33 -7.35
C ALA A 201 12.50 1.97 -6.74
N ILE A 202 13.27 0.91 -6.96
CA ILE A 202 13.02 -0.43 -6.36
C ILE A 202 13.08 -0.35 -4.83
N TYR A 203 13.98 0.45 -4.28
CA TYR A 203 14.13 0.64 -2.85
C TYR A 203 13.07 1.59 -2.24
N LEU A 204 12.73 2.68 -2.94
CA LEU A 204 11.81 3.73 -2.47
C LEU A 204 10.34 3.41 -2.71
N GLN A 205 10.02 2.60 -3.72
CA GLN A 205 8.62 2.26 -4.04
C GLN A 205 7.92 1.55 -2.89
N PRO A 206 8.51 0.54 -2.22
CA PRO A 206 7.92 -0.03 -1.02
C PRO A 206 7.65 1.07 0.03
N ALA A 207 8.65 1.90 0.38
CA ALA A 207 8.51 3.04 1.32
C ALA A 207 7.31 3.95 1.03
N GLY A 208 7.11 4.30 -0.25
CA GLY A 208 5.94 5.04 -0.70
C GLY A 208 4.62 4.31 -0.42
N ILE A 209 4.58 3.00 -0.66
CA ILE A 209 3.41 2.16 -0.38
C ILE A 209 3.12 2.07 1.13
N ALA A 210 4.12 1.95 2.02
CA ALA A 210 3.83 2.00 3.46
C ALA A 210 3.30 3.36 3.90
N CYS A 211 3.88 4.46 3.38
CA CYS A 211 3.38 5.80 3.69
C CYS A 211 1.92 5.98 3.22
N PHE A 212 1.59 5.45 2.04
CA PHE A 212 0.22 5.41 1.53
C PHE A 212 -0.68 4.51 2.38
N ALA A 213 -0.22 3.31 2.75
CA ALA A 213 -0.97 2.36 3.56
C ALA A 213 -1.31 2.93 4.94
N ALA A 214 -0.38 3.64 5.57
CA ALA A 214 -0.55 4.26 6.88
C ALA A 214 -1.49 5.48 6.88
N THR A 215 -1.54 6.24 5.78
CA THR A 215 -2.30 7.51 5.73
C THR A 215 -3.60 7.41 4.94
N GLY A 216 -3.73 6.43 4.05
CA GLY A 216 -4.81 6.34 3.05
C GLY A 216 -4.76 7.42 1.97
N ARG A 217 -3.77 8.33 1.99
CA ARG A 217 -3.65 9.50 1.10
C ARG A 217 -2.54 9.30 0.08
N LEU A 218 -2.88 9.35 -1.21
CA LEU A 218 -1.93 9.19 -2.30
C LEU A 218 -0.77 10.22 -2.23
N ARG A 219 -1.09 11.46 -1.86
CA ARG A 219 -0.11 12.56 -1.75
C ARG A 219 0.99 12.24 -0.75
N ASP A 220 0.69 11.55 0.34
CA ASP A 220 1.68 11.29 1.38
C ASP A 220 2.65 10.17 1.00
N GLY A 221 2.22 9.26 0.11
CA GLY A 221 3.08 8.29 -0.56
C GLY A 221 4.05 8.90 -1.58
N LEU A 222 3.86 10.17 -1.98
CA LEU A 222 4.72 10.90 -2.93
C LEU A 222 5.57 12.00 -2.27
N ARG A 223 5.50 12.19 -0.94
CA ARG A 223 6.27 13.24 -0.25
C ARG A 223 7.73 12.78 -0.04
N PRO A 224 8.72 13.28 -0.80
CA PRO A 224 10.09 12.74 -0.80
C PRO A 224 10.73 12.76 0.59
N ARG A 225 10.50 13.83 1.37
CA ARG A 225 11.06 13.95 2.73
C ARG A 225 10.54 12.87 3.69
N ARG A 226 9.25 12.50 3.59
CA ARG A 226 8.65 11.46 4.45
C ARG A 226 9.15 10.08 4.03
N ILE A 227 9.16 9.83 2.72
CA ILE A 227 9.66 8.56 2.16
C ILE A 227 11.13 8.35 2.53
N LEU A 228 11.99 9.37 2.35
CA LEU A 228 13.42 9.28 2.68
C LEU A 228 13.67 9.08 4.17
N ARG A 229 12.81 9.62 5.05
CA ARG A 229 12.89 9.37 6.49
C ARG A 229 12.59 7.90 6.81
N VAL A 230 11.55 7.33 6.22
CA VAL A 230 11.20 5.91 6.40
C VAL A 230 12.25 5.00 5.77
N ALA A 231 12.65 5.30 4.53
CA ALA A 231 13.65 4.54 3.80
C ALA A 231 15.06 4.65 4.41
N GLY A 232 15.33 5.71 5.17
CA GLY A 232 16.59 5.88 5.91
C GLY A 232 16.61 5.19 7.28
N SER A 233 15.51 4.58 7.74
CA SER A 233 15.51 3.88 9.02
C SER A 233 16.19 2.51 8.90
N GLY A 234 17.02 2.14 9.88
CA GLY A 234 17.71 0.86 9.87
C GLY A 234 16.75 -0.34 9.88
N GLU A 235 15.63 -0.21 10.58
CA GLU A 235 14.60 -1.26 10.67
C GLU A 235 13.88 -1.47 9.33
N TYR A 236 13.68 -0.40 8.56
CA TYR A 236 13.15 -0.50 7.20
C TYR A 236 14.13 -1.26 6.31
N VAL A 237 15.42 -0.94 6.37
CA VAL A 237 16.46 -1.63 5.58
C VAL A 237 16.43 -3.12 5.87
N VAL A 238 16.35 -3.50 7.16
CA VAL A 238 16.27 -4.90 7.58
C VAL A 238 14.98 -5.56 7.06
N GLY A 239 13.83 -4.88 7.20
CA GLY A 239 12.55 -5.37 6.69
C GLY A 239 12.57 -5.60 5.18
N TRP A 240 13.17 -4.67 4.42
CA TRP A 240 13.32 -4.76 2.97
C TRP A 240 14.29 -5.87 2.53
N LEU A 241 15.42 -6.04 3.23
CA LEU A 241 16.36 -7.14 2.94
C LEU A 241 15.73 -8.51 3.23
N LEU A 242 15.00 -8.64 4.34
CA LEU A 242 14.25 -9.85 4.65
C LEU A 242 13.15 -10.10 3.60
N GLU A 243 12.45 -9.05 3.17
CA GLU A 243 11.49 -9.14 2.06
C GLU A 243 12.16 -9.69 0.79
N ALA A 244 13.32 -9.16 0.41
CA ALA A 244 14.04 -9.58 -0.78
C ALA A 244 14.45 -11.07 -0.70
N VAL A 245 15.06 -11.49 0.41
CA VAL A 245 15.48 -12.89 0.61
C VAL A 245 14.28 -13.83 0.62
N VAL A 246 13.25 -13.53 1.40
CA VAL A 246 12.03 -14.37 1.49
C VAL A 246 11.29 -14.39 0.17
N GLY A 247 11.22 -13.26 -0.53
CA GLY A 247 10.61 -13.14 -1.84
C GLY A 247 11.31 -14.00 -2.88
N ILE A 248 12.64 -13.94 -2.97
CA ILE A 248 13.43 -14.73 -3.92
C ILE A 248 13.28 -16.23 -3.63
N VAL A 249 13.57 -16.65 -2.39
CA VAL A 249 13.54 -18.06 -2.00
C VAL A 249 12.13 -18.64 -2.09
N GLY A 250 11.15 -17.91 -1.55
CA GLY A 250 9.75 -18.32 -1.57
C GLY A 250 9.17 -18.40 -2.98
N THR A 251 9.49 -17.42 -3.84
CA THR A 251 9.03 -17.43 -5.23
C THR A 251 9.68 -18.56 -6.03
N ALA A 252 10.98 -18.80 -5.86
CA ALA A 252 11.67 -19.92 -6.53
C ALA A 252 11.06 -21.27 -6.13
N ALA A 253 10.82 -21.49 -4.83
CA ALA A 253 10.15 -22.69 -4.33
C ALA A 253 8.72 -22.82 -4.87
N ALA A 254 7.95 -21.72 -4.89
CA ALA A 254 6.59 -21.72 -5.38
C ALA A 254 6.50 -21.97 -6.90
N ILE A 255 7.46 -21.46 -7.69
CA ILE A 255 7.58 -21.75 -9.13
C ILE A 255 7.88 -23.24 -9.34
N ALA A 256 8.82 -23.82 -8.59
CA ALA A 256 9.13 -25.24 -8.68
C ALA A 256 7.91 -26.13 -8.37
N LEU A 257 7.03 -25.67 -7.49
CA LEU A 257 5.78 -26.36 -7.12
C LEU A 257 4.57 -25.98 -7.98
N SER A 258 4.73 -25.05 -8.94
CA SER A 258 3.63 -24.54 -9.76
C SER A 258 2.86 -25.61 -10.54
N PRO A 259 3.47 -26.72 -11.03
CA PRO A 259 2.72 -27.78 -11.71
C PRO A 259 1.60 -28.41 -10.85
N PHE A 260 1.67 -28.28 -9.52
CA PHE A 260 0.75 -28.93 -8.59
C PHE A 260 -0.42 -28.05 -8.11
N LEU A 261 -0.65 -26.87 -8.69
CA LEU A 261 -1.59 -25.82 -8.21
C LEU A 261 -1.20 -25.23 -6.83
N VAL A 262 -0.67 -26.05 -5.93
CA VAL A 262 -0.08 -25.69 -4.64
C VAL A 262 0.98 -24.61 -4.78
N GLY A 263 1.79 -24.64 -5.84
CA GLY A 263 2.76 -23.57 -6.10
C GLY A 263 2.12 -22.20 -6.29
N ILE A 264 0.93 -22.11 -6.92
CA ILE A 264 0.23 -20.83 -7.11
C ILE A 264 -0.28 -20.29 -5.77
N ALA A 265 -0.85 -21.15 -4.92
CA ALA A 265 -1.22 -20.77 -3.57
C ALA A 265 0.02 -20.34 -2.75
N GLY A 266 1.14 -21.05 -2.94
CA GLY A 266 2.44 -20.68 -2.39
C GLY A 266 2.89 -19.27 -2.81
N LEU A 267 2.74 -18.90 -4.09
CA LEU A 267 3.04 -17.54 -4.57
C LEU A 267 2.21 -16.48 -3.85
N PHE A 268 0.92 -16.76 -3.62
CA PHE A 268 0.06 -15.85 -2.87
C PHE A 268 0.53 -15.70 -1.41
N VAL A 269 0.83 -16.81 -0.72
CA VAL A 269 1.31 -16.76 0.67
C VAL A 269 2.64 -16.01 0.78
N VAL A 270 3.61 -16.31 -0.09
CA VAL A 270 4.91 -15.60 -0.13
C VAL A 270 4.70 -14.11 -0.34
N ARG A 271 3.75 -13.72 -1.20
CA ARG A 271 3.38 -12.32 -1.42
C ARG A 271 2.83 -11.67 -0.15
N VAL A 272 1.96 -12.35 0.59
CA VAL A 272 1.43 -11.82 1.87
C VAL A 272 2.53 -11.64 2.91
N VAL A 273 3.40 -12.65 3.08
CA VAL A 273 4.49 -12.62 4.06
C VAL A 273 5.50 -11.52 3.74
N THR A 274 5.88 -11.36 2.47
CA THR A 274 6.80 -10.31 2.05
C THR A 274 6.23 -8.92 2.32
N ARG A 275 4.94 -8.69 2.03
CA ARG A 275 4.29 -7.40 2.32
C ARG A 275 4.08 -7.12 3.80
N SER A 276 3.87 -8.14 4.63
CA SER A 276 3.77 -7.95 6.08
C SER A 276 5.13 -7.63 6.73
N LEU A 277 6.21 -8.30 6.30
CA LEU A 277 7.59 -8.01 6.75
C LEU A 277 7.96 -6.55 6.48
N TYR A 278 7.67 -6.12 5.27
CA TYR A 278 7.91 -4.77 4.81
C TYR A 278 7.12 -3.72 5.62
N GLY A 279 5.82 -3.94 5.85
CA GLY A 279 4.98 -3.04 6.67
C GLY A 279 5.47 -2.92 8.11
N ARG A 280 5.89 -4.04 8.72
CA ARG A 280 6.45 -4.04 10.08
C ARG A 280 7.77 -3.30 10.19
N GLY A 281 8.66 -3.42 9.20
CA GLY A 281 9.92 -2.66 9.16
C GLY A 281 9.72 -1.15 9.04
N ALA A 282 8.63 -0.71 8.38
CA ALA A 282 8.29 0.70 8.24
C ALA A 282 7.58 1.28 9.48
N ALA A 283 6.99 0.44 10.34
CA ALA A 283 6.11 0.86 11.42
C ALA A 283 6.75 1.83 12.42
N PRO A 284 7.99 1.62 12.90
CA PRO A 284 8.59 2.50 13.91
C PRO A 284 8.86 3.91 13.36
N ALA A 285 9.27 4.01 12.09
CA ALA A 285 9.52 5.31 11.44
C ALA A 285 8.22 6.10 11.19
N LEU A 286 7.06 5.44 11.16
CA LEU A 286 5.75 6.04 10.94
C LEU A 286 5.02 6.40 12.24
N ARG A 287 5.48 5.90 13.40
CA ARG A 287 4.96 6.22 14.74
C ARG A 287 6.01 6.95 15.59
N PRO A 288 6.41 8.18 15.20
CA PRO A 288 7.41 8.94 15.94
C PRO A 288 7.01 9.24 17.40
N ASP A 289 5.72 9.18 17.71
CA ASP A 289 5.17 9.58 19.02
C ASP A 289 5.10 8.42 20.03
N GLY A 290 5.40 7.18 19.60
CA GLY A 290 5.55 6.03 20.49
C GLY A 290 6.95 6.00 21.07
N GLY A 291 7.24 6.92 22.00
CA GLY A 291 8.54 7.08 22.64
C GLY A 291 9.19 5.75 23.02
N GLY A 292 10.36 5.49 22.42
CA GLY A 292 11.45 4.71 22.99
C GLY A 292 11.11 3.65 24.02
N SER A 293 10.40 2.59 23.64
CA SER A 293 10.79 1.26 24.15
C SER A 293 12.01 0.79 23.36
N GLY A 294 13.12 1.54 23.50
CA GLY A 294 14.41 0.89 23.45
C GLY A 294 14.33 -0.23 24.48
N GLY A 295 14.51 -1.48 24.10
CA GLY A 295 15.86 -1.86 23.71
C GLY A 295 16.82 -1.81 24.91
N GLY A 296 16.33 -1.61 26.14
CA GLY A 296 16.95 -2.06 27.38
C GLY A 296 16.64 -3.53 27.63
N SER A 297 16.83 -4.39 26.62
CA SER A 297 16.92 -5.85 26.79
C SER A 297 18.32 -6.23 27.29
N GLY A 298 18.81 -5.49 28.28
CA GLY A 298 20.14 -5.66 28.87
C GLY A 298 20.05 -5.32 30.34
N GLY A 299 19.97 -6.36 31.17
CA GLY A 299 19.97 -6.24 32.62
C GLY A 299 18.58 -6.28 33.23
N VAL A 300 17.93 -7.45 33.18
CA VAL A 300 17.23 -7.91 34.39
C VAL A 300 18.35 -8.08 35.42
N ASP A 301 18.61 -7.00 36.15
CA ASP A 301 19.27 -7.03 37.43
C ASP A 301 18.33 -7.81 38.34
N ASN A 302 18.54 -9.12 38.39
CA ASN A 302 18.02 -10.00 39.44
C ASN A 302 18.80 -9.69 40.72
N GLY A 303 18.63 -8.47 41.21
CA GLY A 303 19.44 -7.87 42.26
C GLY A 303 18.62 -6.89 43.10
N ASP A 304 17.47 -7.34 43.61
CA ASP A 304 16.83 -6.75 44.80
C ASP A 304 15.96 -7.84 45.41
N GLY A 305 16.39 -8.45 46.52
CA GLY A 305 15.94 -7.99 47.84
C GLY A 305 14.51 -8.49 48.02
N GLY A 306 14.27 -9.70 48.54
CA GLY A 306 14.57 -9.97 49.94
C GLY A 306 13.81 -8.95 50.77
N ASP A 307 12.51 -9.18 50.99
CA ASP A 307 11.82 -8.78 52.21
C ASP A 307 10.48 -9.53 52.29
N ASP A 308 10.53 -10.53 53.15
CA ASP A 308 9.39 -11.18 53.78
C ASP A 308 8.53 -10.10 54.45
N HIS A 309 7.24 -9.98 54.15
CA HIS A 309 6.26 -9.38 55.07
C HIS A 309 4.95 -10.19 55.00
N ASP A 310 4.93 -11.25 55.81
CA ASP A 310 3.74 -11.72 56.50
C ASP A 310 3.22 -10.61 57.45
N GLY A 311 1.90 -10.50 57.58
CA GLY A 311 1.19 -9.61 58.52
C GLY A 311 0.03 -8.92 57.80
N ASP A 312 -1.22 -9.37 57.91
CA ASP A 312 -2.03 -9.41 59.14
C ASP A 312 -1.93 -8.07 59.89
N ASP A 313 -2.86 -7.16 59.63
CA ASP A 313 -3.66 -6.56 60.69
C ASP A 313 -4.75 -5.65 60.13
N GLY A 314 -5.94 -5.77 60.73
CA GLY A 314 -7.01 -4.80 60.58
C GLY A 314 -6.70 -3.50 61.31
N GLY A 315 -7.41 -2.43 60.95
CA GLY A 315 -7.27 -1.17 61.66
C GLY A 315 -8.16 -0.08 61.09
N ASP A 316 -9.34 0.06 61.69
CA ASP A 316 -10.10 1.31 61.75
C ASP A 316 -9.18 2.46 62.23
N GLY A 317 -9.34 3.65 61.66
CA GLY A 317 -8.53 4.82 62.05
C GLY A 317 -8.95 6.10 61.36
N ASP A 318 -10.03 6.68 61.88
CA ASP A 318 -10.41 8.09 61.82
C ASP A 318 -9.30 8.97 62.44
N ASP A 319 -9.02 10.14 61.86
CA ASP A 319 -8.33 11.34 62.41
C ASP A 319 -7.75 12.15 61.23
N GLY A 320 -7.97 13.46 61.03
CA GLY A 320 -8.33 14.51 61.97
C GLY A 320 -7.11 15.44 62.21
N GLY A 321 -7.17 16.68 61.70
CA GLY A 321 -6.29 17.80 62.11
C GLY A 321 -5.11 18.10 61.16
N ASN A 322 -5.03 19.33 60.62
CA ASN A 322 -4.29 20.51 61.17
C ASN A 322 -2.76 20.35 61.02
N ASP A 323 -1.95 21.32 60.64
CA ASP A 323 -2.07 22.78 60.57
C ASP A 323 -0.87 23.33 59.79
N ALA A 324 -1.02 24.59 59.35
CA ALA A 324 -0.04 25.67 59.30
C ALA A 324 1.45 25.36 59.00
N ASP A 325 1.96 25.96 57.91
CA ASP A 325 2.85 27.14 57.99
C ASP A 325 3.59 27.34 56.65
N ARG A 326 3.31 28.46 55.97
CA ARG A 326 4.34 29.40 55.48
C ARG A 326 3.74 30.52 54.63
N ASN A 327 3.49 31.64 55.31
CA ASN A 327 3.78 33.04 54.97
C ASN A 327 3.78 33.46 53.49
N ASP A 328 2.72 34.18 53.13
CA ASP A 328 2.71 35.62 52.83
C ASP A 328 4.08 36.29 52.59
N ASP A 329 4.27 36.76 51.35
CA ASP A 329 5.04 37.97 51.06
C ASP A 329 4.27 38.84 50.04
N ASP A 330 3.75 39.92 50.59
CA ASP A 330 3.33 41.20 50.02
C ASP A 330 3.67 41.48 48.54
N ARG A 331 2.64 41.59 47.68
CA ARG A 331 2.66 42.49 46.51
C ARG A 331 1.32 43.22 46.32
N PRO A 332 1.35 44.56 46.13
CA PRO A 332 0.16 45.41 46.15
C PRO A 332 -0.67 45.32 44.85
N PRO A 333 -1.99 45.62 44.92
CA PRO A 333 -2.90 45.48 43.78
C PRO A 333 -2.95 46.78 42.97
N ALA A 334 -2.64 46.71 41.67
CA ALA A 334 -3.09 47.73 40.72
C ALA A 334 -3.05 47.23 39.27
N ASP A 335 -4.12 47.58 38.56
CA ASP A 335 -4.26 47.68 37.10
C ASP A 335 -4.34 46.40 36.26
N ASP A 336 -5.57 45.88 36.20
CA ASP A 336 -6.45 46.19 35.06
C ASP A 336 -5.81 46.14 33.66
N ARG A 337 -5.41 44.94 33.24
CA ARG A 337 -5.63 44.46 31.87
C ARG A 337 -5.87 42.95 31.91
N VAL A 338 -7.13 42.58 31.69
CA VAL A 338 -7.52 41.23 31.31
C VAL A 338 -6.86 40.92 29.97
N ALA A 339 -5.62 40.43 30.04
CA ALA A 339 -5.02 39.66 28.98
C ALA A 339 -5.80 38.33 28.97
N ILE A 340 -6.68 38.20 28.00
CA ILE A 340 -7.21 36.91 27.57
C ILE A 340 -5.98 36.10 27.17
N GLU A 341 -5.46 35.29 28.10
CA GLU A 341 -4.60 34.19 27.73
C GLU A 341 -5.37 33.38 26.68
N PRO A 342 -4.77 33.12 25.50
CA PRO A 342 -5.32 32.14 24.59
C PRO A 342 -5.19 30.79 25.30
N ASP A 343 -6.23 30.50 26.07
CA ASP A 343 -6.57 29.21 26.63
C ASP A 343 -6.20 28.14 25.63
N ASP A 344 -5.50 27.14 26.14
CA ASP A 344 -5.20 25.89 25.50
C ASP A 344 -6.48 25.39 24.84
N ARG A 345 -6.60 25.69 23.54
CA ARG A 345 -7.46 24.96 22.65
C ARG A 345 -6.86 23.57 22.59
N ALA A 346 -7.23 22.77 23.57
CA ALA A 346 -7.61 21.39 23.37
C ALA A 346 -8.27 21.36 21.98
N GLU A 347 -7.51 20.88 21.01
CA GLU A 347 -7.99 20.60 19.68
C GLU A 347 -9.07 19.53 19.86
N LEU A 348 -10.29 20.00 20.11
CA LEU A 348 -11.50 19.22 19.97
C LEU A 348 -11.37 18.52 18.61
N PRO A 349 -11.47 17.20 18.55
CA PRO A 349 -11.29 16.46 17.31
C PRO A 349 -12.27 17.01 16.28
N VAL A 350 -11.73 17.81 15.35
CA VAL A 350 -12.47 18.46 14.29
C VAL A 350 -13.09 17.35 13.46
N GLY A 351 -14.42 17.29 13.53
CA GLY A 351 -15.32 16.78 12.51
C GLY A 351 -14.82 15.57 11.74
N ARG A 352 -15.20 14.38 12.23
CA ARG A 352 -15.61 13.32 11.32
C ARG A 352 -16.80 13.90 10.53
N GLU A 353 -16.51 14.49 9.38
CA GLU A 353 -17.51 14.87 8.41
C GLU A 353 -18.09 13.56 7.88
N THR A 354 -19.21 13.17 8.47
CA THR A 354 -20.00 12.02 8.03
C THR A 354 -20.47 12.32 6.61
N ASP A 355 -20.17 11.38 5.71
CA ASP A 355 -20.54 11.41 4.29
C ASP A 355 -22.04 11.79 4.10
N PRO A 356 -22.39 12.81 3.30
CA PRO A 356 -23.78 13.28 3.16
C PRO A 356 -24.70 12.35 2.35
N ALA A 357 -24.36 11.07 2.18
CA ALA A 357 -25.06 10.17 1.27
C ALA A 357 -26.08 9.21 1.92
N ILE A 358 -26.23 9.18 3.26
CA ILE A 358 -27.25 8.32 3.90
C ILE A 358 -27.91 9.05 5.07
N GLN A 359 -28.78 10.01 4.75
CA GLN A 359 -29.79 10.50 5.69
C GLN A 359 -31.15 10.52 5.01
N VAL A 360 -31.65 9.32 4.72
CA VAL A 360 -33.04 9.12 4.33
C VAL A 360 -33.61 8.01 5.21
N GLY A 361 -34.51 8.36 6.13
CA GLY A 361 -35.46 7.39 6.67
C GLY A 361 -35.60 7.22 8.18
N ARG A 362 -34.93 7.98 9.06
CA ARG A 362 -35.31 7.96 10.49
C ARG A 362 -36.41 8.99 10.74
N ARG A 363 -37.68 8.56 10.61
CA ARG A 363 -38.81 9.30 11.19
C ARG A 363 -38.64 9.25 12.71
N VAL A 364 -38.34 10.40 13.30
CA VAL A 364 -38.49 10.62 14.74
C VAL A 364 -40.00 10.66 14.99
N GLY A 365 -40.53 9.64 15.66
CA GLY A 365 -41.91 9.64 16.14
C GLY A 365 -42.08 10.72 17.22
N PRO A 366 -43.30 11.26 17.39
CA PRO A 366 -43.56 12.25 18.43
C PRO A 366 -43.18 11.67 19.80
N VAL A 367 -42.40 12.44 20.56
CA VAL A 367 -42.05 12.16 21.94
C VAL A 367 -43.30 12.35 22.78
N ASP A 368 -43.88 11.24 23.23
CA ASP A 368 -44.90 11.25 24.28
C ASP A 368 -44.23 11.64 25.61
N ALA A 369 -44.55 12.85 26.07
CA ALA A 369 -44.23 13.30 27.41
C ALA A 369 -45.27 12.71 28.36
N GLY A 370 -44.93 11.64 29.07
CA GLY A 370 -45.76 11.13 30.15
C GLY A 370 -45.24 9.81 30.71
N GLY A 371 -45.17 9.75 32.04
CA GLY A 371 -45.14 8.48 32.77
C GLY A 371 -43.84 8.22 33.51
N SER A 372 -43.88 8.53 34.78
CA SER A 372 -43.10 7.90 35.85
C SER A 372 -43.25 6.37 35.82
N ASP A 373 -42.27 5.65 36.34
CA ASP A 373 -42.43 4.83 37.55
C ASP A 373 -41.19 3.93 37.75
N ASP A 374 -40.73 3.93 39.00
CA ASP A 374 -39.82 2.94 39.59
C ASP A 374 -40.34 1.52 39.36
N GLU A 375 -39.46 0.54 39.08
CA GLU A 375 -39.53 -0.76 39.76
C GLU A 375 -38.29 -1.63 39.53
N SER A 376 -37.92 -2.30 40.62
CA SER A 376 -36.78 -3.17 40.85
C SER A 376 -36.98 -4.61 40.33
N ALA A 377 -35.97 -5.47 40.62
CA ALA A 377 -35.91 -6.94 40.51
C ALA A 377 -35.32 -7.46 39.19
N ASP A 378 -34.13 -8.08 39.21
CA ASP A 378 -33.80 -9.44 39.69
C ASP A 378 -34.51 -10.55 38.91
N GLY A 379 -33.72 -11.53 38.46
CA GLY A 379 -34.24 -12.86 38.15
C GLY A 379 -33.87 -13.42 36.78
N SER A 380 -32.96 -14.41 36.84
CA SER A 380 -33.23 -15.78 36.37
C SER A 380 -33.26 -16.07 34.85
N SER A 381 -32.23 -16.81 34.44
CA SER A 381 -32.20 -18.04 33.63
C SER A 381 -33.25 -18.33 32.54
N GLY A 382 -32.77 -18.97 31.47
CA GLY A 382 -33.51 -20.06 30.83
C GLY A 382 -33.69 -19.95 29.33
N GLU A 383 -32.81 -20.62 28.59
CA GLU A 383 -33.17 -21.64 27.60
C GLU A 383 -34.47 -21.48 26.80
N SER A 384 -34.35 -21.22 25.49
CA SER A 384 -35.20 -21.87 24.48
C SER A 384 -34.55 -21.75 23.11
N ALA A 385 -34.14 -22.89 22.58
CA ALA A 385 -34.07 -23.11 21.15
C ALA A 385 -35.52 -23.25 20.67
N ASP A 386 -35.92 -22.50 19.64
CA ASP A 386 -36.92 -23.01 18.71
C ASP A 386 -36.82 -22.35 17.33
N GLU A 387 -36.48 -23.24 16.41
CA GLU A 387 -36.90 -23.36 15.02
C GLU A 387 -38.08 -22.46 14.58
N SER A 388 -37.85 -21.61 13.57
CA SER A 388 -38.92 -21.20 12.64
C SER A 388 -38.32 -20.91 11.27
N ALA A 389 -38.46 -21.87 10.38
CA ALA A 389 -38.27 -21.72 8.95
C ALA A 389 -39.48 -20.98 8.37
N ASP A 390 -39.33 -19.68 8.09
CA ASP A 390 -40.30 -18.93 7.29
C ASP A 390 -39.76 -18.69 5.89
N GLY A 391 -40.46 -19.33 4.94
CA GLY A 391 -40.19 -19.31 3.51
C GLY A 391 -40.37 -17.93 2.89
N PHE A 392 -39.35 -17.51 2.17
CA PHE A 392 -39.37 -16.31 1.35
C PHE A 392 -40.16 -16.55 0.06
N VAL A 393 -41.36 -15.95 -0.03
CA VAL A 393 -42.25 -15.98 -1.21
C VAL A 393 -41.86 -14.86 -2.17
N TRP A 394 -41.36 -15.21 -3.36
CA TRP A 394 -41.20 -14.25 -4.46
C TRP A 394 -42.56 -13.93 -5.06
N GLY A 395 -43.05 -12.71 -4.82
CA GLY A 395 -44.24 -12.16 -5.44
C GLY A 395 -44.05 -12.00 -6.95
N ALA A 396 -44.89 -12.70 -7.71
CA ALA A 396 -45.14 -12.44 -9.12
C ALA A 396 -46.16 -11.29 -9.25
N GLY A 397 -45.78 -10.21 -9.93
CA GLY A 397 -46.68 -9.12 -10.31
C GLY A 397 -45.86 -7.93 -10.85
N GLY A 398 -46.10 -7.38 -12.03
CA GLY A 398 -47.15 -7.64 -12.99
C GLY A 398 -46.79 -7.02 -14.34
N THR A 399 -47.40 -7.56 -15.37
CA THR A 399 -47.46 -7.04 -16.73
C THR A 399 -48.39 -5.84 -16.79
N THR A 400 -47.91 -4.71 -17.30
CA THR A 400 -48.74 -3.67 -17.95
C THR A 400 -47.95 -3.21 -19.18
N ASP A 401 -48.30 -3.69 -20.38
CA ASP A 401 -49.30 -3.10 -21.27
C ASP A 401 -49.22 -1.57 -21.35
N ARG A 402 -48.52 -1.08 -22.38
CA ARG A 402 -48.73 0.24 -22.96
C ARG A 402 -48.62 0.16 -24.48
N GLU A 403 -49.74 -0.20 -25.07
CA GLU A 403 -50.08 0.04 -26.46
C GLU A 403 -51.17 1.13 -26.49
N ALA A 404 -50.88 2.29 -27.10
CA ALA A 404 -51.84 3.23 -27.72
C ALA A 404 -51.06 4.44 -28.24
N LYS A 405 -50.81 4.54 -29.54
CA LYS A 405 -51.64 5.30 -30.52
C LYS A 405 -51.85 6.77 -30.13
N ARG A 406 -51.09 7.64 -30.80
CA ARG A 406 -51.65 8.78 -31.52
C ARG A 406 -50.91 8.96 -32.84
#